data_AF-A0A943G272-F1
#
_entry.id   AF-A0A943G272-F1
#
_cell.length_a   1.000
_cell.length_b   1.000
_cell.length_c   1.000
_cell.angle_alpha   90.00
_cell.angle_beta   90.00
_cell.angle_gamma   90.00
#
_symmetry.space_group_name_H-M   'P 1'
#
loop_
_entity.id
_entity.type
_entity.pdbx_description
1 polymer ?
#
loop_
_entity_poly.entity_id
_entity_poly.type
_entity_poly.pdbx_seq_one_letter_code
_entity_poly.pdbx_strand_id
1 'polypeptide(L)'
;MKKSERLEYLHNCKTLLEYKELDTNELIDMMCHKFKMQPSVLEKYMSTFQSSHSLSMTNIEKIEKLNDELIEYKKSQLYILDKAKDAIADYIASDASSLKEYAKSRDMSLSTLTYYLDILILCEDPLYETYKISALEKEEFEKTKQISNGVEVINKLQNGVLLEDGSIRDFDLIDYYEMMNIKPKAAVNLLKKYISNHQLVGLKIFSQRYLEDKELTPKDVSIKLNERLEINCQKDKRGIFVRGTGKVISDDEKLAVINYILNKRIPLTDGTYESGLARVKKNVFDLDKAESKKIYTLV
;
A
#
# COMPACT_ATOMS: atom_id res chain seq x y z
N MET A 1 -51.45 33.45 -0.66
CA MET A 1 -50.13 32.83 -0.44
C MET A 1 -49.84 31.86 -1.56
N LYS A 2 -48.74 32.08 -2.27
CA LYS A 2 -48.23 31.18 -3.31
C LYS A 2 -47.77 29.85 -2.67
N LYS A 3 -47.73 28.76 -3.42
CA LYS A 3 -47.41 27.41 -2.91
C LYS A 3 -46.03 27.35 -2.22
N SER A 4 -45.04 28.06 -2.75
CA SER A 4 -43.69 28.17 -2.17
C SER A 4 -43.70 28.85 -0.80
N GLU A 5 -44.39 29.98 -0.66
CA GLU A 5 -44.54 30.72 0.60
C GLU A 5 -45.26 29.88 1.68
N ARG A 6 -46.15 28.96 1.27
CA ARG A 6 -46.81 28.02 2.20
C ARG A 6 -45.85 26.97 2.74
N LEU A 7 -45.02 26.40 1.88
CA LEU A 7 -44.05 25.36 2.24
C LEU A 7 -42.96 25.91 3.15
N GLU A 8 -42.44 27.09 2.83
CA GLU A 8 -41.42 27.78 3.64
C GLU A 8 -41.96 28.14 5.03
N TYR A 9 -43.20 28.63 5.11
CA TYR A 9 -43.81 28.94 6.40
C TYR A 9 -44.09 27.69 7.24
N LEU A 10 -44.52 26.57 6.63
CA LEU A 10 -44.69 25.30 7.33
C LEU A 10 -43.35 24.71 7.81
N HIS A 11 -42.28 24.90 7.03
CA HIS A 11 -40.93 24.50 7.43
C HIS A 11 -40.46 25.29 8.66
N ASN A 12 -40.61 26.62 8.67
CA ASN A 12 -40.24 27.46 9.80
C ASN A 12 -41.06 27.13 11.07
N CYS A 13 -42.36 26.86 10.92
CA CYS A 13 -43.20 26.42 12.04
C CYS A 13 -42.74 25.08 12.62
N LYS A 14 -42.28 24.15 11.76
CA LYS A 14 -41.69 22.87 12.17
C LYS A 14 -40.37 23.07 12.92
N THR A 15 -39.49 23.96 12.43
CA THR A 15 -38.23 24.31 13.09
C THR A 15 -38.45 24.94 14.47
N LEU A 16 -39.42 25.85 14.61
CA LEU A 16 -39.72 26.49 15.91
C LEU A 16 -40.27 25.51 16.96
N LEU A 17 -41.04 24.50 16.53
CA LEU A 17 -41.43 23.37 17.38
C LEU A 17 -40.24 22.49 17.77
N GLU A 18 -39.30 22.23 16.84
CA GLU A 18 -38.09 21.42 17.09
C GLU A 18 -37.20 22.05 18.18
N TYR A 19 -37.21 23.38 18.34
CA TYR A 19 -36.45 24.10 19.38
C TYR A 19 -37.24 24.42 20.67
N LYS A 20 -38.47 23.91 20.83
CA LYS A 20 -39.37 24.17 21.99
C LYS A 20 -39.68 25.66 22.24
N GLU A 21 -39.64 26.52 21.24
CA GLU A 21 -39.89 27.96 21.38
C GLU A 21 -41.38 28.35 21.36
N LEU A 22 -42.30 27.41 21.08
CA LEU A 22 -43.76 27.60 21.06
C LEU A 22 -44.48 26.37 21.62
N ASP A 23 -45.56 26.59 22.36
CA ASP A 23 -46.44 25.48 22.77
C ASP A 23 -47.38 25.04 21.61
N THR A 24 -48.00 23.86 21.76
CA THR A 24 -48.83 23.27 20.70
C THR A 24 -50.09 24.10 20.39
N ASN A 25 -50.64 24.82 21.37
CA ASN A 25 -51.81 25.68 21.19
C ASN A 25 -51.43 26.99 20.50
N GLU A 26 -50.28 27.57 20.86
CA GLU A 26 -49.74 28.78 20.23
C GLU A 26 -49.44 28.57 18.74
N LEU A 27 -48.93 27.38 18.38
CA LEU A 27 -48.73 27.00 16.97
C LEU A 27 -50.05 26.86 16.21
N ILE A 28 -51.07 26.23 16.81
CA ILE A 28 -52.39 26.06 16.20
C ILE A 28 -52.99 27.45 15.92
N ASP A 29 -52.91 28.37 16.89
CA ASP A 29 -53.40 29.74 16.74
C ASP A 29 -52.65 30.50 15.64
N MET A 30 -51.32 30.38 15.58
CA MET A 30 -50.51 30.98 14.52
C MET A 30 -50.87 30.46 13.13
N MET A 31 -51.01 29.13 12.98
CA MET A 31 -51.36 28.50 11.71
C MET A 31 -52.80 28.84 11.28
N CYS A 32 -53.75 28.84 12.22
CA CYS A 32 -55.13 29.26 11.98
C CYS A 32 -55.20 30.73 11.52
N HIS A 33 -54.45 31.62 12.16
CA HIS A 33 -54.40 33.04 11.81
C HIS A 33 -53.76 33.28 10.43
N LYS A 34 -52.64 32.60 10.12
CA LYS A 34 -51.90 32.79 8.86
C LYS A 34 -52.63 32.18 7.64
N PHE A 35 -53.22 31.00 7.80
CA PHE A 35 -53.88 30.28 6.69
C PHE A 35 -55.39 30.51 6.60
N LYS A 36 -55.99 31.24 7.56
CA LYS A 36 -57.44 31.42 7.69
C LYS A 36 -58.21 30.08 7.67
N MET A 37 -57.64 29.06 8.31
CA MET A 37 -58.22 27.72 8.39
C MET A 37 -59.00 27.56 9.70
N GLN A 38 -60.11 26.81 9.65
CA GLN A 38 -60.84 26.47 10.87
C GLN A 38 -60.03 25.47 11.72
N PRO A 39 -59.98 25.63 13.07
CA PRO A 39 -59.21 24.78 13.97
C PRO A 39 -59.48 23.27 13.78
N SER A 40 -60.73 22.90 13.54
CA SER A 40 -61.18 21.51 13.30
C SER A 40 -60.56 20.82 12.08
N VAL A 41 -60.06 21.60 11.11
CA VAL A 41 -59.34 21.06 9.94
C VAL A 41 -57.87 20.83 10.28
N LEU A 42 -57.28 21.68 11.13
CA LEU A 42 -55.90 21.56 11.57
C LEU A 42 -55.70 20.36 12.52
N GLU A 43 -56.65 20.14 13.43
CA GLU A 43 -56.67 19.00 14.37
C GLU A 43 -56.51 17.65 13.66
N LYS A 44 -57.03 17.50 12.44
CA LYS A 44 -56.89 16.27 11.63
C LYS A 44 -55.47 16.00 11.14
N TYR A 45 -54.66 17.03 10.99
CA TYR A 45 -53.25 16.93 10.58
C TYR A 45 -52.29 16.95 11.79
N MET A 46 -52.75 17.41 12.95
CA MET A 46 -51.95 17.45 14.19
C MET A 46 -51.41 16.09 14.60
N SER A 47 -52.19 15.02 14.46
CA SER A 47 -51.73 13.66 14.76
C SER A 47 -50.54 13.24 13.88
N THR A 48 -50.54 13.60 12.60
CA THR A 48 -49.44 13.34 11.65
C THR A 48 -48.20 14.18 11.98
N PHE A 49 -48.38 15.45 12.36
CA PHE A 49 -47.29 16.31 12.82
C PHE A 49 -46.69 15.83 14.14
N GLN A 50 -47.51 15.51 15.14
CA GLN A 50 -47.10 14.97 16.44
C GLN A 50 -46.40 13.62 16.30
N SER A 51 -46.89 12.74 15.42
CA SER A 51 -46.23 11.45 15.14
C SER A 51 -44.86 11.65 14.48
N SER A 52 -44.77 12.58 13.52
CA SER A 52 -43.51 12.91 12.86
C SER A 52 -42.51 13.58 13.82
N HIS A 53 -42.99 14.44 14.72
CA HIS A 53 -42.20 15.08 15.77
C HIS A 53 -41.70 14.05 16.80
N SER A 54 -42.56 13.15 17.27
CA SER A 54 -42.17 12.06 18.19
C SER A 54 -41.10 11.14 17.59
N LEU A 55 -41.22 10.77 16.30
CA LEU A 55 -40.18 10.03 15.57
C LEU A 55 -38.86 10.80 15.49
N SER A 56 -38.91 12.12 15.24
CA SER A 56 -37.73 12.98 15.21
C SER A 56 -37.05 13.06 16.58
N MET A 57 -37.82 13.29 17.64
CA MET A 57 -37.32 13.33 19.02
C MET A 57 -36.71 12.00 19.44
N THR A 58 -37.35 10.88 19.11
CA THR A 58 -36.80 9.53 19.38
C THR A 58 -35.46 9.31 18.65
N ASN A 59 -35.30 9.85 17.44
CA ASN A 59 -34.04 9.76 16.71
C ASN A 59 -32.96 10.68 17.29
N ILE A 60 -33.33 11.88 17.77
CA ILE A 60 -32.42 12.80 18.48
C ILE A 60 -31.91 12.15 19.76
N GLU A 61 -32.80 11.59 20.59
CA GLU A 61 -32.42 10.88 21.83
C GLU A 61 -31.48 9.70 21.56
N LYS A 62 -31.68 8.97 20.46
CA LYS A 62 -30.75 7.90 20.03
C LYS A 62 -29.38 8.45 19.64
N ILE A 63 -29.33 9.57 18.93
CA ILE A 63 -28.08 10.23 18.52
C ILE A 63 -27.34 10.75 19.75
N GLU A 64 -28.04 11.40 20.68
CA GLU A 64 -27.47 11.89 21.94
C GLU A 64 -26.87 10.72 22.75
N LYS A 65 -27.62 9.63 22.89
CA LYS A 65 -27.12 8.43 23.58
C LYS A 65 -25.88 7.85 22.90
N LEU A 66 -25.86 7.76 21.57
CA LEU A 66 -24.68 7.31 20.83
C LEU A 66 -23.48 8.25 21.00
N ASN A 67 -23.73 9.56 21.12
CA ASN A 67 -22.70 10.55 21.36
C ASN A 67 -22.12 10.43 22.77
N ASP A 68 -22.96 10.19 23.79
CA ASP A 68 -22.52 9.93 25.16
C ASP A 68 -21.69 8.64 25.24
N GLU A 69 -22.14 7.57 24.58
CA GLU A 69 -21.39 6.31 24.46
C GLU A 69 -20.03 6.53 23.76
N LEU A 70 -19.98 7.38 22.73
CA LEU A 70 -18.75 7.75 22.04
C LEU A 70 -17.80 8.56 22.92
N ILE A 71 -18.32 9.50 23.72
CA ILE A 71 -17.53 10.29 24.68
C ILE A 71 -16.90 9.39 25.75
N GLU A 72 -17.67 8.48 26.33
CA GLU A 72 -17.17 7.51 27.30
C GLU A 72 -16.15 6.57 26.68
N TYR A 73 -16.41 6.11 25.45
CA TYR A 73 -15.42 5.33 24.71
C TYR A 73 -14.12 6.12 24.48
N LYS A 74 -14.18 7.38 24.03
CA LYS A 74 -13.01 8.26 23.86
C LYS A 74 -12.21 8.39 25.16
N LYS A 75 -12.86 8.61 26.29
CA LYS A 75 -12.21 8.64 27.62
C LYS A 75 -11.51 7.32 27.94
N SER A 76 -12.16 6.19 27.65
CA SER A 76 -11.60 4.86 27.90
C SER A 76 -10.31 4.58 27.12
N GLN A 77 -10.07 5.29 26.01
CA GLN A 77 -8.87 5.10 25.17
C GLN A 77 -7.72 6.04 25.54
N LEU A 78 -7.91 7.01 26.43
CA LEU A 78 -6.89 8.01 26.78
C LEU A 78 -5.58 7.40 27.30
N TYR A 79 -5.64 6.25 27.98
CA TYR A 79 -4.43 5.58 28.48
C TYR A 79 -3.48 5.08 27.37
N ILE A 80 -3.98 4.95 26.13
CA ILE A 80 -3.19 4.55 24.95
C ILE A 80 -2.70 5.76 24.17
N LEU A 81 -3.32 6.93 24.34
CA LEU A 81 -3.09 8.11 23.52
C LEU A 81 -1.61 8.52 23.51
N ASP A 82 -0.95 8.59 24.68
CA ASP A 82 0.46 8.98 24.76
C ASP A 82 1.36 8.01 23.99
N LYS A 83 1.11 6.70 24.14
CA LYS A 83 1.84 5.66 23.40
C LYS A 83 1.60 5.75 21.88
N ALA A 84 0.37 6.06 21.47
CA ALA A 84 0.03 6.27 20.07
C ALA A 84 0.78 7.49 19.51
N LYS A 85 0.83 8.59 20.26
CA LYS A 85 1.53 9.82 19.88
C LYS A 85 3.03 9.56 19.73
N ASP A 86 3.66 8.90 20.69
CA ASP A 86 5.08 8.58 20.63
C ASP A 86 5.42 7.72 19.40
N ALA A 87 4.62 6.69 19.12
CA ALA A 87 4.85 5.80 17.99
C ALA A 87 4.69 6.50 16.63
N ILE A 88 3.68 7.38 16.50
CA ILE A 88 3.43 8.13 15.25
C ILE A 88 4.42 9.28 15.09
N ALA A 89 4.84 9.94 16.17
CA ALA A 89 5.89 10.96 16.14
C ALA A 89 7.24 10.36 15.73
N ASP A 90 7.62 9.19 16.28
CA ASP A 90 8.83 8.46 15.87
C ASP A 90 8.76 8.05 14.39
N TYR A 91 7.59 7.59 13.90
CA TYR A 91 7.41 7.33 12.47
C TYR A 91 7.66 8.58 11.60
N ILE A 92 7.05 9.71 11.96
CA ILE A 92 7.20 10.97 11.22
C ILE A 92 8.67 11.39 11.16
N ALA A 93 9.40 11.28 12.27
CA ALA A 93 10.81 11.62 12.37
C ALA A 93 11.77 10.59 11.74
N SER A 94 11.31 9.35 11.51
CA SER A 94 12.14 8.28 10.97
C SER A 94 12.40 8.42 9.46
N ASP A 95 13.41 7.70 8.96
CA ASP A 95 13.69 7.57 7.52
C ASP A 95 12.78 6.54 6.81
N ALA A 96 11.83 5.93 7.51
CA ALA A 96 10.95 4.94 6.89
C ALA A 96 10.09 5.58 5.79
N SER A 97 10.01 4.91 4.64
CA SER A 97 9.25 5.38 3.47
C SER A 97 7.74 5.19 3.62
N SER A 98 7.32 4.28 4.52
CA SER A 98 5.91 3.97 4.76
C SER A 98 5.69 3.41 6.16
N LEU A 99 4.43 3.49 6.62
CA LEU A 99 4.00 2.91 7.90
C LEU A 99 4.33 1.41 8.00
N LYS A 100 4.24 0.68 6.89
CA LYS A 100 4.53 -0.77 6.82
C LYS A 100 6.01 -1.08 6.99
N GLU A 101 6.87 -0.25 6.42
CA GLU A 101 8.31 -0.39 6.58
C GLU A 101 8.72 -0.08 8.02
N TYR A 102 8.19 1.00 8.59
CA TYR A 102 8.41 1.37 9.98
C TYR A 102 7.92 0.29 10.97
N ALA A 103 6.74 -0.29 10.74
CA ALA A 103 6.22 -1.40 11.53
C ALA A 103 7.24 -2.55 11.60
N LYS A 104 7.79 -2.93 10.44
CA LYS A 104 8.80 -4.00 10.34
C LYS A 104 10.11 -3.65 11.04
N SER A 105 10.57 -2.41 10.99
CA SER A 105 11.84 -2.00 11.62
C SER A 105 11.74 -1.96 13.15
N ARG A 106 10.54 -1.80 13.69
CA ARG A 106 10.25 -1.75 15.12
C ARG A 106 9.65 -3.05 15.69
N ASP A 107 9.65 -4.14 14.92
CA ASP A 107 9.01 -5.42 15.28
C ASP A 107 7.56 -5.26 15.76
N MET A 108 6.82 -4.36 15.11
CA MET A 108 5.44 -4.01 15.41
C MET A 108 4.53 -4.45 14.26
N SER A 109 3.29 -4.84 14.56
CA SER A 109 2.32 -5.12 13.51
C SER A 109 1.79 -3.83 12.89
N LEU A 110 1.49 -3.88 11.59
CA LEU A 110 0.83 -2.76 10.90
C LEU A 110 -0.53 -2.45 11.53
N SER A 111 -1.26 -3.47 12.00
CA SER A 111 -2.55 -3.30 12.67
C SER A 111 -2.46 -2.46 13.95
N THR A 112 -1.38 -2.60 14.72
CA THR A 112 -1.16 -1.77 15.91
C THR A 112 -0.97 -0.31 15.55
N LEU A 113 -0.21 0.01 14.50
CA LEU A 113 -0.03 1.39 14.05
C LEU A 113 -1.30 1.98 13.44
N THR A 114 -2.07 1.19 12.70
CA THR A 114 -3.40 1.62 12.21
C THR A 114 -4.31 1.95 13.39
N TYR A 115 -4.34 1.10 14.42
CA TYR A 115 -5.10 1.38 15.64
C TYR A 115 -4.62 2.65 16.34
N TYR A 116 -3.31 2.92 16.40
CA TYR A 116 -2.80 4.19 16.95
C TYR A 116 -3.25 5.41 16.16
N LEU A 117 -3.30 5.34 14.83
CA LEU A 117 -3.88 6.40 14.00
C LEU A 117 -5.37 6.58 14.29
N ASP A 118 -6.14 5.49 14.44
CA ASP A 118 -7.56 5.54 14.79
C ASP A 118 -7.79 6.22 16.16
N ILE A 119 -6.90 5.98 17.13
CA ILE A 119 -6.92 6.68 18.42
C ILE A 119 -6.66 8.18 18.26
N LEU A 120 -5.70 8.59 17.43
CA LEU A 120 -5.46 10.02 17.17
C LEU A 120 -6.68 10.68 16.50
N ILE A 121 -7.33 10.00 15.55
CA ILE A 121 -8.57 10.48 14.90
C ILE A 121 -9.69 10.62 15.94
N LEU A 122 -9.93 9.57 16.73
CA LEU A 122 -10.96 9.56 17.78
C LEU A 122 -10.72 10.67 18.80
N CYS A 123 -9.46 10.91 19.15
CA CYS A 123 -9.09 11.94 20.11
C CYS A 123 -9.02 13.34 19.51
N GLU A 124 -9.15 13.48 18.19
CA GLU A 124 -8.97 14.73 17.44
C GLU A 124 -7.58 15.35 17.69
N ASP A 125 -6.55 14.52 17.83
CA ASP A 125 -5.19 14.97 18.10
C ASP A 125 -4.55 15.56 16.84
N PRO A 126 -3.94 16.77 16.91
CA PRO A 126 -3.36 17.46 15.76
C PRO A 126 -2.21 16.69 15.09
N LEU A 127 -1.57 15.75 15.80
CA LEU A 127 -0.51 14.91 15.23
C LEU A 127 -1.00 14.09 14.03
N TYR A 128 -2.31 13.77 13.95
CA TYR A 128 -2.88 13.08 12.79
C TYR A 128 -2.78 13.92 11.51
N GLU A 129 -2.95 15.25 11.60
CA GLU A 129 -2.78 16.14 10.44
C GLU A 129 -1.31 16.18 10.00
N THR A 130 -0.38 16.27 10.95
CA THR A 130 1.06 16.20 10.67
C THR A 130 1.44 14.88 10.02
N TYR A 131 0.89 13.76 10.52
CA TYR A 131 1.06 12.44 9.92
C TYR A 131 0.61 12.42 8.46
N LYS A 132 -0.57 12.96 8.13
CA LYS A 132 -1.08 12.98 6.76
C LYS A 132 -0.14 13.72 5.80
N ILE A 133 0.36 14.88 6.21
CA ILE A 133 1.31 15.67 5.41
C ILE A 133 2.61 14.90 5.22
N SER A 134 3.21 14.40 6.32
CA SER A 134 4.46 13.64 6.27
C SER A 134 4.34 12.36 5.43
N ALA A 135 3.22 11.65 5.51
CA ALA A 135 2.96 10.46 4.71
C ALA A 135 2.93 10.78 3.21
N LEU A 136 2.32 11.90 2.81
CA LEU A 136 2.31 12.37 1.41
C LEU A 136 3.72 12.76 0.95
N GLU A 137 4.48 13.49 1.75
CA GLU A 137 5.86 13.88 1.44
C GLU A 137 6.77 12.66 1.27
N LYS A 138 6.66 11.67 2.16
CA LYS A 138 7.40 10.41 2.09
C LYS A 138 7.04 9.60 0.83
N GLU A 139 5.76 9.56 0.45
CA GLU A 139 5.31 8.90 -0.79
C GLU A 139 5.89 9.60 -2.03
N GLU A 140 5.86 10.93 -2.08
CA GLU A 140 6.40 11.71 -3.19
C GLU A 140 7.93 11.57 -3.31
N PHE A 141 8.64 11.55 -2.18
CA PHE A 141 10.07 11.32 -2.13
C PHE A 141 10.43 9.92 -2.67
N GLU A 142 9.76 8.87 -2.19
CA GLU A 142 10.01 7.50 -2.63
C GLU A 142 9.70 7.33 -4.12
N LYS A 143 8.62 7.96 -4.62
CA LYS A 143 8.31 7.97 -6.04
C LYS A 143 9.41 8.65 -6.87
N THR A 144 9.93 9.78 -6.40
CA THR A 144 11.02 10.50 -7.07
C THR A 144 12.30 9.66 -7.11
N LYS A 145 12.63 9.00 -5.99
CA LYS A 145 13.74 8.05 -5.89
C LYS A 145 13.57 6.88 -6.86
N GLN A 146 12.38 6.29 -6.95
CA GLN A 146 12.10 5.21 -7.91
C GLN A 146 12.21 5.67 -9.37
N ILE A 147 11.82 6.90 -9.67
CA ILE A 147 12.01 7.49 -11.01
C ILE A 147 13.51 7.62 -11.30
N SER A 148 14.29 8.15 -10.36
CA SER A 148 15.74 8.28 -10.50
C SER A 148 16.42 6.92 -10.73
N ASN A 149 16.13 5.93 -9.88
CA ASN A 149 16.62 4.56 -10.05
C ASN A 149 16.19 3.97 -11.41
N GLY A 150 14.96 4.26 -11.84
CA GLY A 150 14.43 3.80 -13.12
C GLY A 150 15.20 4.36 -14.33
N VAL A 151 15.65 5.61 -14.27
CA VAL A 151 16.53 6.20 -15.29
C VAL A 151 17.88 5.51 -15.32
N GLU A 152 18.45 5.19 -14.15
CA GLU A 152 19.71 4.46 -14.07
C GLU A 152 19.59 3.01 -14.60
N VAL A 153 18.47 2.33 -14.31
CA VAL A 153 18.14 1.02 -14.89
C VAL A 153 18.14 1.09 -16.42
N ILE A 154 17.53 2.12 -17.01
CA ILE A 154 17.51 2.29 -18.47
C ILE A 154 18.92 2.47 -19.02
N ASN A 155 19.76 3.26 -18.35
CA ASN A 155 21.15 3.43 -18.74
C ASN A 155 21.90 2.09 -18.74
N LYS A 156 21.75 1.28 -17.68
CA LYS A 156 22.38 -0.05 -17.60
C LYS A 156 21.78 -1.06 -18.57
N LEU A 157 20.49 -0.95 -18.91
CA LEU A 157 19.88 -1.78 -19.95
C LEU A 157 20.48 -1.49 -21.34
N GLN A 158 20.88 -0.26 -21.61
CA GLN A 158 21.46 0.15 -22.89
C GLN A 158 22.96 -0.12 -22.96
N ASN A 159 23.69 0.13 -21.87
CA ASN A 159 25.14 0.14 -21.84
C ASN A 159 25.76 -1.08 -21.11
N GLY A 160 24.93 -1.91 -20.47
CA GLY A 160 25.39 -2.99 -19.60
C GLY A 160 25.82 -2.52 -18.21
N VAL A 161 26.36 -3.46 -17.44
CA VAL A 161 26.87 -3.25 -16.08
C VAL A 161 28.39 -3.40 -16.12
N LEU A 162 29.10 -2.34 -15.73
CA LEU A 162 30.55 -2.34 -15.57
C LEU A 162 30.94 -3.12 -14.31
N LEU A 163 31.82 -4.09 -14.46
CA LEU A 163 32.39 -4.90 -13.38
C LEU A 163 33.71 -4.32 -12.89
N GLU A 164 34.17 -4.78 -11.73
CA GLU A 164 35.42 -4.31 -11.11
C GLU A 164 36.67 -4.58 -11.96
N ASP A 165 36.63 -5.65 -12.77
CA ASP A 165 37.70 -5.99 -13.72
C ASP A 165 37.67 -5.15 -15.01
N GLY A 166 36.75 -4.18 -15.10
CA GLY A 166 36.56 -3.30 -16.25
C GLY A 166 35.74 -3.93 -17.40
N SER A 167 35.31 -5.18 -17.27
CA SER A 167 34.45 -5.82 -18.26
C SER A 167 32.99 -5.35 -18.13
N ILE A 168 32.23 -5.46 -19.23
CA ILE A 168 30.81 -5.09 -19.26
C ILE A 168 30.00 -6.37 -19.44
N ARG A 169 29.06 -6.61 -18.51
CA ARG A 169 28.06 -7.67 -18.63
C ARG A 169 26.68 -7.12 -18.93
N ASP A 170 25.81 -7.97 -19.46
CA ASP A 170 24.41 -7.63 -19.63
C ASP A 170 23.74 -7.34 -18.28
N PHE A 171 22.83 -6.36 -18.27
CA PHE A 171 21.95 -6.08 -17.14
C PHE A 171 20.88 -7.15 -17.02
N ASP A 172 20.65 -7.65 -15.81
CA ASP A 172 19.74 -8.77 -15.55
C ASP A 172 18.68 -8.46 -14.49
N LEU A 173 17.84 -9.45 -14.16
CA LEU A 173 16.71 -9.27 -13.25
C LEU A 173 17.13 -9.07 -11.79
N ILE A 174 18.30 -9.58 -11.39
CA ILE A 174 18.83 -9.34 -10.04
C ILE A 174 19.25 -7.87 -9.92
N ASP A 175 19.97 -7.31 -10.90
CA ASP A 175 20.33 -5.89 -10.89
C ASP A 175 19.09 -5.01 -10.83
N TYR A 176 18.09 -5.38 -11.64
CA TYR A 176 16.83 -4.69 -11.65
C TYR A 176 16.22 -4.63 -10.25
N TYR A 177 16.10 -5.74 -9.54
CA TYR A 177 15.47 -5.74 -8.22
C TYR A 177 16.32 -5.09 -7.13
N GLU A 178 17.64 -5.12 -7.25
CA GLU A 178 18.54 -4.39 -6.35
C GLU A 178 18.35 -2.87 -6.46
N MET A 179 18.01 -2.38 -7.65
CA MET A 179 17.76 -0.95 -7.90
C MET A 179 16.28 -0.58 -7.73
N MET A 180 15.38 -1.49 -8.10
CA MET A 180 13.94 -1.28 -8.20
C MET A 180 13.21 -2.32 -7.34
N ASN A 181 12.62 -1.87 -6.24
CA ASN A 181 11.83 -2.76 -5.37
C ASN A 181 10.38 -2.95 -5.85
N ILE A 182 10.16 -2.92 -7.17
CA ILE A 182 8.85 -3.08 -7.82
C ILE A 182 8.98 -4.03 -9.01
N LYS A 183 7.88 -4.60 -9.50
CA LYS A 183 7.95 -5.48 -10.69
C LYS A 183 8.25 -4.69 -11.98
N PRO A 184 8.96 -5.27 -12.96
CA PRO A 184 9.25 -4.61 -14.25
C PRO A 184 8.02 -3.99 -14.93
N LYS A 185 6.88 -4.70 -14.90
CA LYS A 185 5.61 -4.21 -15.45
C LYS A 185 5.11 -2.93 -14.77
N ALA A 186 5.28 -2.83 -13.45
CA ALA A 186 4.92 -1.64 -12.68
C ALA A 186 5.86 -0.47 -13.04
N ALA A 187 7.16 -0.74 -13.21
CA ALA A 187 8.12 0.27 -13.64
C ALA A 187 7.81 0.84 -15.02
N VAL A 188 7.34 0.04 -15.98
CA VAL A 188 6.88 0.54 -17.30
C VAL A 188 5.77 1.59 -17.12
N ASN A 189 4.81 1.36 -16.24
CA ASN A 189 3.72 2.30 -15.99
C ASN A 189 4.18 3.57 -15.26
N LEU A 190 5.11 3.43 -14.31
CA LEU A 190 5.70 4.54 -13.58
C LEU A 190 6.51 5.44 -14.51
N LEU A 191 7.39 4.86 -15.32
CA LEU A 191 8.42 5.57 -16.07
C LEU A 191 7.96 6.09 -17.44
N LYS A 192 6.86 5.59 -18.01
CA LYS A 192 6.40 5.98 -19.36
C LYS A 192 6.24 7.49 -19.61
N LYS A 193 6.07 8.28 -18.55
CA LYS A 193 5.93 9.74 -18.62
C LYS A 193 7.26 10.49 -18.52
N TYR A 194 8.34 9.82 -18.11
CA TYR A 194 9.62 10.44 -17.74
C TYR A 194 10.77 10.05 -18.67
N ILE A 195 10.54 9.14 -19.61
CA ILE A 195 11.57 8.57 -20.49
C ILE A 195 11.16 8.65 -21.94
N SER A 196 12.12 8.59 -22.86
CA SER A 196 11.82 8.61 -24.30
C SER A 196 11.08 7.34 -24.75
N ASN A 197 10.34 7.43 -25.86
CA ASN A 197 9.66 6.26 -26.46
C ASN A 197 10.63 5.12 -26.77
N HIS A 198 11.86 5.44 -27.21
CA HIS A 198 12.89 4.45 -27.49
C HIS A 198 13.32 3.69 -26.23
N GLN A 199 13.60 4.41 -25.13
CA GLN A 199 13.93 3.81 -23.83
C GLN A 199 12.77 2.97 -23.28
N LEU A 200 11.53 3.46 -23.45
CA LEU A 200 10.33 2.75 -23.03
C LEU A 200 10.16 1.41 -23.76
N VAL A 201 10.51 1.34 -25.05
CA VAL A 201 10.50 0.07 -25.81
C VAL A 201 11.51 -0.92 -25.22
N GLY A 202 12.73 -0.47 -24.91
CA GLY A 202 13.74 -1.33 -24.25
C GLY A 202 13.25 -1.89 -22.91
N LEU A 203 12.66 -1.04 -22.07
CA LEU A 203 12.09 -1.45 -20.78
C LEU A 203 10.90 -2.41 -20.94
N LYS A 204 10.05 -2.21 -21.96
CA LYS A 204 8.93 -3.13 -22.27
C LYS A 204 9.44 -4.50 -22.69
N ILE A 205 10.46 -4.57 -23.54
CA ILE A 205 11.08 -5.83 -23.96
C ILE A 205 11.65 -6.56 -22.74
N PHE A 206 12.38 -5.84 -21.88
CA PHE A 206 12.89 -6.40 -20.63
C PHE A 206 11.76 -6.92 -19.72
N SER A 207 10.71 -6.11 -19.51
CA SER A 207 9.57 -6.51 -18.69
C SER A 207 8.81 -7.70 -19.26
N GLN A 208 8.73 -7.85 -20.58
CA GLN A 208 7.99 -8.93 -21.23
C GLN A 208 8.69 -10.28 -21.01
N ARG A 209 10.02 -10.31 -20.93
CA ARG A 209 10.81 -11.53 -20.67
C ARG A 209 10.43 -12.19 -19.34
N TYR A 210 9.96 -11.42 -18.37
CA TYR A 210 9.66 -11.87 -17.00
C TYR A 210 8.21 -11.62 -16.60
N LEU A 211 7.31 -11.45 -17.56
CA LEU A 211 5.91 -11.07 -17.29
C LEU A 211 5.14 -12.16 -16.53
N GLU A 212 5.42 -13.42 -16.86
CA GLU A 212 4.73 -14.61 -16.32
C GLU A 212 5.54 -15.30 -15.22
N ASP A 213 6.62 -14.67 -14.78
CA ASP A 213 7.56 -15.25 -13.84
C ASP A 213 6.90 -15.35 -12.45
N LYS A 214 6.71 -16.59 -11.99
CA LYS A 214 6.06 -16.89 -10.71
C LYS A 214 7.11 -17.17 -9.65
N GLU A 215 6.76 -16.88 -8.40
CA GLU A 215 7.60 -17.26 -7.27
C GLU A 215 7.70 -18.78 -7.17
N LEU A 216 8.92 -19.27 -6.97
CA LEU A 216 9.21 -20.69 -6.84
C LEU A 216 8.64 -21.21 -5.53
N THR A 217 7.96 -22.35 -5.60
CA THR A 217 7.54 -23.07 -4.40
C THR A 217 8.73 -23.83 -3.79
N PRO A 218 8.65 -24.27 -2.52
CA PRO A 218 9.70 -25.11 -1.93
C PRO A 218 9.98 -26.38 -2.74
N LYS A 219 8.96 -26.93 -3.42
CA LYS A 219 9.11 -28.08 -4.31
C LYS A 219 9.93 -27.73 -5.55
N ASP A 220 9.68 -26.56 -6.16
CA ASP A 220 10.43 -26.11 -7.34
C ASP A 220 11.90 -25.85 -6.97
N VAL A 221 12.14 -25.24 -5.80
CA VAL A 221 13.49 -25.05 -5.26
C VAL A 221 14.21 -26.39 -5.09
N SER A 222 13.55 -27.40 -4.53
CA SER A 222 14.12 -28.74 -4.39
C SER A 222 14.47 -29.37 -5.75
N ILE A 223 13.61 -29.20 -6.77
CA ILE A 223 13.90 -29.67 -8.12
C ILE A 223 15.13 -28.97 -8.70
N LYS A 224 15.22 -27.64 -8.57
CA LYS A 224 16.35 -26.84 -9.07
C LYS A 224 17.68 -27.22 -8.39
N LEU A 225 17.67 -27.45 -7.07
CA LEU A 225 18.86 -27.91 -6.35
C LEU A 225 19.33 -29.28 -6.84
N ASN A 226 18.40 -30.22 -7.05
CA ASN A 226 18.72 -31.57 -7.50
C ASN A 226 19.05 -31.67 -9.01
N GLU A 227 18.83 -30.61 -9.78
CA GLU A 227 19.11 -30.60 -11.21
C GLU A 227 20.62 -30.62 -11.47
N ARG A 228 21.11 -31.62 -12.22
CA ARG A 228 22.52 -31.66 -12.63
C ARG A 228 22.79 -30.69 -13.77
N LEU A 229 23.38 -29.54 -13.44
CA LEU A 229 23.75 -28.50 -14.39
C LEU A 229 25.23 -28.56 -14.72
N GLU A 230 25.56 -28.79 -16.00
CA GLU A 230 26.93 -28.80 -16.51
C GLU A 230 27.16 -27.61 -17.44
N ILE A 231 28.26 -26.89 -17.25
CA ILE A 231 28.59 -25.63 -17.91
C ILE A 231 29.99 -25.68 -18.52
N ASN A 232 30.24 -24.82 -19.51
CA ASN A 232 31.53 -24.75 -20.22
C ASN A 232 31.96 -26.09 -20.87
N CYS A 233 30.99 -26.90 -21.31
CA CYS A 233 31.26 -28.13 -22.04
C CYS A 233 32.05 -27.85 -23.33
N GLN A 234 32.96 -28.75 -23.68
CA GLN A 234 33.64 -28.71 -24.98
C GLN A 234 32.63 -28.95 -26.11
N LYS A 235 32.87 -28.31 -27.26
CA LYS A 235 32.11 -28.57 -28.47
C LYS A 235 32.84 -29.60 -29.33
N ASP A 236 32.09 -30.53 -29.91
CA ASP A 236 32.61 -31.45 -30.91
C ASP A 236 32.90 -30.73 -32.24
N LYS A 237 33.40 -31.48 -33.23
CA LYS A 237 33.71 -30.95 -34.57
C LYS A 237 32.48 -30.39 -35.32
N ARG A 238 31.26 -30.65 -34.84
CA ARG A 238 29.99 -30.17 -35.39
C ARG A 238 29.43 -28.99 -34.58
N GLY A 239 30.14 -28.53 -33.55
CA GLY A 239 29.72 -27.44 -32.68
C GLY A 239 28.74 -27.83 -31.57
N ILE A 240 28.51 -29.13 -31.35
CA ILE A 240 27.57 -29.66 -30.34
C ILE A 240 28.31 -29.84 -29.01
N PHE A 241 27.69 -29.42 -27.91
CA PHE A 241 28.25 -29.59 -26.56
C PHE A 241 28.33 -31.07 -26.16
N VAL A 242 29.52 -31.51 -25.74
CA VAL A 242 29.79 -32.87 -25.27
C VAL A 242 29.59 -32.93 -23.76
N ARG A 243 28.61 -33.71 -23.30
CA ARG A 243 28.35 -33.93 -21.86
C ARG A 243 29.54 -34.63 -21.20
N GLY A 244 29.81 -34.30 -19.94
CA GLY A 244 30.93 -34.83 -19.15
C GLY A 244 32.27 -34.14 -19.37
N THR A 245 32.32 -33.05 -20.13
CA THR A 245 33.55 -32.28 -20.43
C THR A 245 33.59 -30.90 -19.77
N GLY A 246 32.49 -30.49 -19.13
CA GLY A 246 32.33 -29.20 -18.47
C GLY A 246 32.42 -29.28 -16.95
N LYS A 247 32.28 -28.11 -16.30
CA LYS A 247 32.16 -27.99 -14.84
C LYS A 247 30.70 -28.27 -14.46
N VAL A 248 30.47 -29.14 -13.48
CA VAL A 248 29.15 -29.29 -12.85
C VAL A 248 28.99 -28.19 -11.80
N ILE A 249 27.91 -27.42 -11.87
CA ILE A 249 27.56 -26.45 -10.83
C ILE A 249 27.15 -27.23 -9.58
N SER A 250 27.83 -26.98 -8.46
CA SER A 250 27.56 -27.67 -7.21
C SER A 250 26.23 -27.24 -6.59
N ASP A 251 25.70 -28.06 -5.70
CA ASP A 251 24.48 -27.71 -4.97
C ASP A 251 24.70 -26.51 -4.05
N ASP A 252 25.92 -26.35 -3.52
CA ASP A 252 26.32 -25.17 -2.76
C ASP A 252 26.30 -23.89 -3.61
N GLU A 253 26.75 -23.94 -4.86
CA GLU A 253 26.70 -22.78 -5.77
C GLU A 253 25.25 -22.39 -6.09
N LYS A 254 24.36 -23.36 -6.32
CA LYS A 254 22.92 -23.11 -6.54
C LYS A 254 22.27 -22.55 -5.28
N LEU A 255 22.61 -23.10 -4.12
CA LEU A 255 22.11 -22.65 -2.82
C LEU A 255 22.58 -21.22 -2.51
N ALA A 256 23.82 -20.87 -2.86
CA ALA A 256 24.35 -19.51 -2.71
C ALA A 256 23.54 -18.51 -3.55
N VAL A 257 23.18 -18.85 -4.79
CA VAL A 257 22.28 -18.02 -5.62
C VAL A 257 20.93 -17.80 -4.94
N ILE A 258 20.30 -18.86 -4.45
CA ILE A 258 19.00 -18.78 -3.78
C ILE A 258 19.08 -17.92 -2.52
N ASN A 259 20.07 -18.17 -1.65
CA ASN A 259 20.26 -17.41 -0.42
C ASN A 259 20.57 -15.94 -0.70
N TYR A 260 21.34 -15.64 -1.74
CA TYR A 260 21.61 -14.26 -2.17
C TYR A 260 20.31 -13.52 -2.52
N ILE A 261 19.48 -14.11 -3.39
CA ILE A 261 18.18 -13.55 -3.82
C ILE A 261 17.30 -13.26 -2.60
N LEU A 262 17.17 -14.24 -1.70
CA LEU A 262 16.33 -14.12 -0.50
C LEU A 262 16.89 -13.10 0.50
N ASN A 263 18.20 -13.06 0.72
CA ASN A 263 18.85 -12.09 1.61
C ASN A 263 18.70 -10.66 1.10
N LYS A 264 18.71 -10.47 -0.22
CA LYS A 264 18.43 -9.18 -0.87
C LYS A 264 16.93 -8.85 -0.93
N ARG A 265 16.06 -9.73 -0.41
CA ARG A 265 14.59 -9.61 -0.47
C ARG A 265 14.04 -9.50 -1.90
N ILE A 266 14.76 -10.09 -2.84
CA ILE A 266 14.36 -10.19 -4.23
C ILE A 266 13.39 -11.39 -4.34
N PRO A 267 12.28 -11.28 -5.09
CA PRO A 267 11.41 -12.43 -5.34
C PRO A 267 12.18 -13.58 -5.99
N LEU A 268 12.12 -14.77 -5.38
CA LEU A 268 12.73 -15.97 -5.94
C LEU A 268 11.81 -16.56 -7.01
N THR A 269 12.13 -16.35 -8.27
CA THR A 269 11.40 -16.80 -9.46
C THR A 269 12.35 -17.60 -10.36
N ASP A 270 11.83 -18.23 -11.41
CA ASP A 270 12.70 -18.85 -12.42
C ASP A 270 13.63 -17.81 -13.05
N GLY A 271 13.14 -16.62 -13.40
CA GLY A 271 13.95 -15.56 -13.99
C GLY A 271 15.05 -15.01 -13.08
N THR A 272 14.78 -14.82 -11.78
CA THR A 272 15.84 -14.35 -10.85
C THR A 272 16.85 -15.45 -10.56
N TYR A 273 16.40 -16.70 -10.44
CA TYR A 273 17.30 -17.86 -10.28
C TYR A 273 18.20 -18.05 -11.51
N GLU A 274 17.64 -18.05 -12.71
CA GLU A 274 18.40 -18.21 -13.96
C GLU A 274 19.36 -17.02 -14.18
N SER A 275 18.98 -15.80 -13.77
CA SER A 275 19.89 -14.64 -13.78
C SER A 275 21.10 -14.88 -12.86
N GLY A 276 20.87 -15.39 -11.65
CA GLY A 276 21.94 -15.74 -10.72
C GLY A 276 22.83 -16.86 -11.25
N LEU A 277 22.25 -17.93 -11.81
CA LEU A 277 23.01 -18.99 -12.46
C LEU A 277 23.82 -18.50 -13.67
N ALA A 278 23.29 -17.56 -14.44
CA ALA A 278 24.01 -16.95 -15.56
C ALA A 278 25.26 -16.19 -15.08
N ARG A 279 25.20 -15.54 -13.91
CA ARG A 279 26.36 -14.92 -13.27
C ARG A 279 27.37 -15.96 -12.81
N VAL A 280 26.93 -17.08 -12.20
CA VAL A 280 27.82 -18.20 -11.81
C VAL A 280 28.53 -18.78 -13.04
N LYS A 281 27.78 -19.01 -14.13
CA LYS A 281 28.31 -19.51 -15.42
C LYS A 281 29.44 -18.64 -15.98
N LYS A 282 29.34 -17.33 -15.78
CA LYS A 282 30.30 -16.33 -16.26
C LYS A 282 31.39 -16.01 -15.21
N ASN A 283 31.40 -16.66 -14.05
CA ASN A 283 32.27 -16.37 -12.90
C ASN A 283 32.19 -14.90 -12.42
N VAL A 284 31.03 -14.27 -12.56
CA VAL A 284 30.76 -12.88 -12.10
C VAL A 284 29.78 -12.84 -10.92
N PHE A 285 29.49 -14.01 -10.33
CA PHE A 285 28.70 -14.12 -9.12
C PHE A 285 29.62 -14.13 -7.91
N ASP A 286 29.42 -13.17 -7.01
CA ASP A 286 30.16 -13.06 -5.76
C ASP A 286 29.57 -14.05 -4.74
N LEU A 287 30.18 -15.23 -4.66
CA LEU A 287 29.74 -16.30 -3.76
C LEU A 287 29.93 -15.91 -2.28
N ASP A 288 30.96 -15.11 -1.97
CA ASP A 288 31.29 -14.70 -0.60
C ASP A 288 30.23 -13.74 -0.03
N LYS A 289 29.61 -12.91 -0.89
CA LYS A 289 28.47 -12.06 -0.51
C LYS A 289 27.18 -12.82 -0.21
N ALA A 290 27.08 -14.11 -0.56
CA ALA A 290 25.87 -14.91 -0.31
C ALA A 290 25.76 -15.43 1.14
N GLU A 291 26.82 -15.33 1.96
CA GLU A 291 26.93 -16.04 3.24
C GLU A 291 26.32 -15.34 4.48
N SER A 292 25.78 -14.12 4.38
CA SER A 292 25.38 -13.36 5.58
C SER A 292 24.23 -13.96 6.40
N LYS A 293 23.42 -14.88 5.83
CA LYS A 293 22.45 -15.73 6.54
C LYS A 293 21.99 -16.88 5.63
N LYS A 294 22.14 -18.14 6.07
CA LYS A 294 21.57 -19.31 5.38
C LYS A 294 20.07 -19.39 5.70
N ILE A 295 19.21 -19.04 4.74
CA ILE A 295 17.75 -19.13 4.87
C ILE A 295 17.27 -20.52 4.48
N TYR A 296 17.83 -21.08 3.40
CA TYR A 296 17.71 -22.49 3.06
C TYR A 296 18.96 -23.24 3.48
N THR A 297 18.75 -24.44 4.03
CA THR A 297 19.79 -25.42 4.34
C THR A 297 19.53 -26.67 3.52
N LEU A 298 20.58 -27.28 3.00
CA LEU A 298 20.50 -28.62 2.42
C LEU A 298 20.18 -29.59 3.57
N VAL A 299 19.15 -30.41 3.40
CA VAL A 299 18.77 -31.48 4.33
C VAL A 299 19.42 -32.77 3.87
#